data_AF-A0A415C8I1-F1
#
_entry.id   AF-A0A415C8I1-F1
#
_cell.length_a   1.000
_cell.length_b   1.000
_cell.length_c   1.000
_cell.angle_alpha   90.00
_cell.angle_beta   90.00
_cell.angle_gamma   90.00
#
_symmetry.space_group_name_H-M   'P 1'
#
loop_
_entity.id
_entity.type
_entity.pdbx_description
1 polymer ?
#
loop_
_entity_poly.entity_id
_entity_poly.type
_entity_poly.pdbx_seq_one_letter_code
_entity_poly.pdbx_strand_id
1 'polypeptide(L)'
;MPADNPSLTPEQQHDCERLLAKSQEAFILAIELFNRPTIRYRVEGCAFFLCNAWELMLKAYLIKQDGYESIFYPGKTQRTLSLTDCVKKVMTNDKDPVRLNLESIDELRNTGTHFVVEEYEITYGPIFQANIRNYDDKLRDWHGIEICNRIPDNYLVLSVNRTDLDGETLRAKYTPEVAERLLRMQTSIDQTTEKESNTKYSAYFRTEFVLSKKNDGIAIHVDNNADVNARIIKQVVDPTSRYPYRTKKLIELVNRNLKRRSVSFVYRDDRNAKFNKYHFSLFVGCYDMKQDERYCHDLSLSEEQRKGSHSYIYSEKAVTFIVDEIAKDPQHIIQKLRDKMKRMGK
;
A
#
# COMPACT_ATOMS: atom_id res chain seq x y z
N MET A 1 17.16 20.99 20.93
CA MET A 1 17.07 22.41 20.55
C MET A 1 16.76 22.43 19.08
N PRO A 2 15.69 23.09 18.60
CA PRO A 2 15.53 23.26 17.17
C PRO A 2 16.71 24.11 16.71
N ALA A 3 17.52 23.60 15.78
CA ALA A 3 18.52 24.42 15.14
C ALA A 3 17.79 25.60 14.50
N ASP A 4 18.16 26.83 14.84
CA ASP A 4 17.65 28.01 14.14
C ASP A 4 17.96 27.80 12.66
N ASN A 5 16.91 27.69 11.84
CA ASN A 5 17.09 27.56 10.40
C ASN A 5 17.96 28.73 9.93
N PRO A 6 19.01 28.47 9.15
CA PRO A 6 19.94 29.50 8.71
C PRO A 6 19.18 30.64 8.01
N SER A 7 19.50 31.89 8.35
CA SER A 7 18.84 33.04 7.71
C SER A 7 19.28 33.15 6.26
N LEU A 8 18.41 32.73 5.33
CA LEU A 8 18.64 32.86 3.89
C LEU A 8 18.34 34.30 3.46
N THR A 9 19.12 34.82 2.50
CA THR A 9 18.74 36.07 1.83
C THR A 9 17.47 35.86 0.98
N PRO A 10 16.72 36.92 0.64
CA PRO A 10 15.54 36.79 -0.22
C PRO A 10 15.86 36.12 -1.57
N GLU A 11 17.04 36.38 -2.13
CA GLU A 11 17.53 35.78 -3.37
C GLU A 11 17.78 34.27 -3.21
N GLN A 12 18.42 33.85 -2.11
CA GLN A 12 18.67 32.45 -1.80
C GLN A 12 17.38 31.68 -1.51
N GLN A 13 16.41 32.33 -0.87
CA GLN A 13 15.08 31.75 -0.67
C GLN A 13 14.37 31.54 -2.01
N HIS A 14 14.43 32.53 -2.90
CA HIS A 14 13.88 32.40 -4.25
C HIS A 14 14.57 31.29 -5.05
N ASP A 15 15.90 31.12 -4.91
CA ASP A 15 16.62 30.00 -5.51
C ASP A 15 16.14 28.64 -5.00
N CYS A 16 15.92 28.52 -3.69
CA CYS A 16 15.35 27.30 -3.09
C CYS A 16 13.96 26.98 -3.66
N GLU A 17 13.09 27.98 -3.81
CA GLU A 17 11.77 27.83 -4.43
C GLU A 17 11.86 27.39 -5.90
N ARG A 18 12.80 27.97 -6.66
CA ARG A 18 13.06 27.58 -8.06
C ARG A 18 13.55 26.15 -8.18
N LEU A 19 14.42 25.69 -7.28
CA LEU A 19 14.85 24.28 -7.23
C LEU A 19 13.65 23.35 -7.02
N LEU A 20 12.78 23.67 -6.06
CA LEU A 20 11.58 22.86 -5.77
C LEU A 20 10.57 22.87 -6.93
N ALA A 21 10.39 24.00 -7.60
CA ALA A 21 9.50 24.10 -8.76
C ALA A 21 10.02 23.22 -9.92
N LYS A 22 11.31 23.32 -10.24
CA LYS A 22 11.96 22.49 -11.27
C LYS A 22 11.98 21.00 -10.91
N SER A 23 12.16 20.69 -9.63
CA SER A 23 12.10 19.32 -9.10
C SER A 23 10.75 18.67 -9.40
N GLN A 24 9.66 19.37 -9.11
CA GLN A 24 8.30 18.91 -9.39
C GLN A 24 8.04 18.75 -10.90
N GLU A 25 8.51 19.68 -11.73
CA GLU A 25 8.37 19.58 -13.19
C GLU A 25 9.13 18.38 -13.76
N ALA A 26 10.39 18.18 -13.33
CA ALA A 26 11.18 17.02 -13.74
C ALA A 26 10.50 15.71 -13.31
N PHE A 27 9.97 15.65 -12.09
CA PHE A 27 9.24 14.50 -11.59
C PHE A 27 8.01 14.17 -12.45
N ILE A 28 7.17 15.17 -12.76
CA ILE A 28 5.98 15.00 -13.59
C ILE A 28 6.38 14.50 -14.99
N LEU A 29 7.42 15.09 -15.58
CA LEU A 29 7.91 14.71 -16.91
C LEU A 29 8.43 13.27 -16.94
N ALA A 30 9.07 12.80 -15.86
CA ALA A 30 9.52 11.42 -15.75
C ALA A 30 8.35 10.43 -15.89
N ILE A 31 7.27 10.70 -15.16
CA ILE A 31 6.05 9.88 -15.15
C ILE A 31 5.37 9.91 -16.52
N GLU A 32 5.21 11.10 -17.10
CA GLU A 32 4.62 11.25 -18.43
C GLU A 32 5.42 10.50 -19.49
N LEU A 33 6.75 10.56 -19.43
CA LEU A 33 7.60 9.87 -20.38
C LEU A 33 7.43 8.35 -20.24
N PHE A 34 7.46 7.83 -19.01
CA PHE A 34 7.29 6.40 -18.75
C PHE A 34 5.93 5.88 -19.23
N ASN A 35 4.87 6.67 -19.02
CA ASN A 35 3.51 6.27 -19.38
C ASN A 35 3.16 6.48 -20.87
N ARG A 36 4.06 7.04 -21.69
CA ARG A 36 3.89 7.10 -23.16
C ARG A 36 4.40 5.80 -23.80
N PRO A 37 3.51 4.88 -24.25
CA PRO A 37 3.91 3.55 -24.72
C PRO A 37 4.67 3.58 -26.05
N THR A 38 4.61 4.68 -26.80
CA THR A 38 5.28 4.81 -28.11
C THR A 38 6.78 5.11 -27.99
N ILE A 39 7.29 5.41 -26.79
CA ILE A 39 8.68 5.82 -26.57
C ILE A 39 9.50 4.61 -26.12
N ARG A 40 10.48 4.20 -26.94
CA ARG A 40 11.33 3.03 -26.62
C ARG A 40 12.38 3.29 -25.55
N TYR A 41 12.85 4.52 -25.41
CA TYR A 41 13.85 4.93 -24.39
C TYR A 41 13.20 5.46 -23.09
N ARG A 42 11.93 5.11 -22.85
CA ARG A 42 11.12 5.71 -21.78
C ARG A 42 11.62 5.37 -20.38
N VAL A 43 12.26 4.21 -20.21
CA VAL A 43 12.83 3.77 -18.94
C VAL A 43 14.05 4.63 -18.58
N GLU A 44 14.97 4.80 -19.52
CA GLU A 44 16.18 5.59 -19.35
C GLU A 44 15.86 7.08 -19.16
N GLY A 45 14.93 7.60 -19.95
CA GLY A 45 14.48 8.98 -19.78
C GLY A 45 13.74 9.20 -18.46
N CYS A 46 12.95 8.23 -17.99
CA CYS A 46 12.34 8.29 -16.66
C CYS A 46 13.40 8.33 -15.56
N ALA A 47 14.42 7.46 -15.62
CA ALA A 47 15.55 7.48 -14.68
C ALA A 47 16.28 8.82 -14.67
N PHE A 48 16.55 9.39 -15.85
CA PHE A 48 17.19 10.70 -15.97
C PHE A 48 16.40 11.79 -15.25
N PHE A 49 15.10 11.90 -15.52
CA PHE A 49 14.26 12.94 -14.94
C PHE A 49 14.00 12.72 -13.44
N LEU A 50 13.84 11.48 -12.97
CA LEU A 50 13.73 11.17 -11.55
C LEU A 50 15.02 11.51 -10.79
N CYS A 51 16.19 11.15 -11.31
CA CYS A 51 17.47 11.55 -10.70
C CYS A 51 17.58 13.06 -10.58
N ASN A 52 17.23 13.81 -11.64
CA ASN A 52 17.25 15.26 -11.61
C ASN A 52 16.25 15.83 -10.58
N ALA A 53 15.03 15.29 -10.51
CA ALA A 53 14.05 15.68 -9.50
C ALA A 53 14.59 15.48 -8.08
N TRP A 54 15.09 14.28 -7.76
CA TRP A 54 15.67 14.00 -6.45
C TRP A 54 16.85 14.91 -6.13
N GLU A 55 17.75 15.16 -7.08
CA GLU A 55 18.91 16.03 -6.85
C GLU A 55 18.48 17.46 -6.48
N LEU A 56 17.51 18.03 -7.21
CA LEU A 56 17.01 19.37 -6.97
C LEU A 56 16.28 19.47 -5.62
N MET A 57 15.44 18.48 -5.28
CA MET A 57 14.77 18.41 -3.99
C MET A 57 15.76 18.30 -2.82
N LEU A 58 16.73 17.39 -2.91
CA LEU A 58 17.73 17.19 -1.86
C LEU A 58 18.60 18.44 -1.67
N LYS A 59 18.94 19.15 -2.75
CA LYS A 59 19.62 20.45 -2.65
C LYS A 59 18.77 21.48 -1.92
N ALA A 60 17.49 21.60 -2.26
CA ALA A 60 16.58 22.49 -1.54
C ALA A 60 16.46 22.14 -0.05
N TYR A 61 16.47 20.84 0.29
CA TYR A 61 16.49 20.36 1.66
C TYR A 61 17.78 20.75 2.41
N LEU A 62 18.94 20.52 1.81
CA LEU A 62 20.23 20.93 2.37
C LEU A 62 20.29 22.45 2.61
N ILE A 63 19.79 23.26 1.66
CA ILE A 63 19.73 24.73 1.83
C ILE A 63 18.90 25.11 3.06
N LYS A 64 17.75 24.47 3.27
CA LYS A 64 16.86 24.75 4.40
C LYS A 64 17.45 24.33 5.75
N GLN A 65 18.23 23.25 5.79
CA GLN A 65 18.83 22.75 7.04
C GLN A 65 20.17 23.42 7.36
N ASP A 66 21.07 23.48 6.39
CA ASP A 66 22.49 23.77 6.58
C ASP A 66 22.92 25.09 5.91
N GLY A 67 22.00 25.77 5.22
CA GLY A 67 22.24 27.06 4.58
C GLY A 67 22.66 26.94 3.12
N TYR A 68 22.72 28.07 2.41
CA TYR A 68 22.90 28.09 0.95
C TYR A 68 24.20 27.44 0.46
N GLU A 69 25.29 27.59 1.22
CA GLU A 69 26.61 27.04 0.86
C GLU A 69 26.66 25.49 0.93
N SER A 70 25.69 24.85 1.59
CA SER A 70 25.67 23.40 1.82
C SER A 70 25.63 22.55 0.54
N ILE A 71 25.11 23.13 -0.55
CA ILE A 71 24.96 22.49 -1.85
C ILE A 71 26.17 22.63 -2.76
N PHE A 72 27.23 23.32 -2.34
CA PHE A 72 28.47 23.48 -3.10
C PHE A 72 29.57 22.53 -2.59
N TYR A 73 30.50 22.18 -3.47
CA TYR A 73 31.70 21.48 -3.02
C TYR A 73 32.62 22.44 -2.26
N PRO A 74 33.36 21.95 -1.23
CA PRO A 74 34.29 22.78 -0.48
C PRO A 74 35.27 23.52 -1.39
N GLY A 75 35.34 24.85 -1.24
CA GLY A 75 36.21 25.72 -2.03
C GLY A 75 35.77 25.94 -3.49
N LYS A 76 34.57 25.51 -3.89
CA LYS A 76 34.05 25.67 -5.27
C LYS A 76 32.67 26.33 -5.29
N THR A 77 32.65 27.64 -5.54
CA THR A 77 31.40 28.45 -5.57
C THR A 77 30.55 28.24 -6.83
N GLN A 78 31.08 27.60 -7.88
CA GLN A 78 30.38 27.40 -9.17
C GLN A 78 29.96 25.94 -9.41
N ARG A 79 30.30 25.01 -8.50
CA ARG A 79 30.02 23.58 -8.69
C ARG A 79 29.20 23.06 -7.52
N THR A 80 27.95 22.73 -7.81
CA THR A 80 27.03 22.12 -6.83
C THR A 80 27.27 20.61 -6.71
N LEU A 81 26.85 20.03 -5.59
CA LEU A 81 26.85 18.60 -5.33
C LEU A 81 26.09 17.81 -6.39
N SER A 82 26.54 16.60 -6.66
CA SER A 82 25.82 15.60 -7.45
C SER A 82 24.69 14.95 -6.65
N LEU A 83 23.76 14.26 -7.31
CA LEU A 83 22.76 13.42 -6.65
C LEU A 83 23.39 12.47 -5.63
N THR A 84 24.41 11.72 -6.04
CA THR A 84 25.10 10.75 -5.18
C THR A 84 25.64 11.40 -3.90
N ASP A 85 26.19 12.61 -3.99
CA ASP A 85 26.72 13.32 -2.84
C ASP A 85 25.60 13.90 -1.96
N CYS A 86 24.52 14.38 -2.57
CA CYS A 86 23.34 14.83 -1.84
C CYS A 86 22.70 13.69 -1.04
N VAL A 87 22.56 12.50 -1.65
CA VAL A 87 22.02 11.31 -1.00
C VAL A 87 22.90 10.89 0.18
N LYS A 88 24.22 10.85 0.02
CA LYS A 88 25.14 10.50 1.12
C LYS A 88 25.07 11.48 2.29
N LYS A 89 24.87 12.78 2.02
CA LYS A 89 24.72 13.80 3.06
C LYS A 89 23.39 13.69 3.80
N VAL A 90 22.29 13.53 3.07
CA VAL A 90 20.93 13.57 3.65
C VAL A 90 20.49 12.22 4.23
N MET A 91 20.88 11.12 3.59
CA MET A 91 20.45 9.75 3.89
C MET A 91 21.65 8.91 4.33
N THR A 92 22.16 9.16 5.53
CA THR A 92 23.44 8.59 6.00
C THR A 92 23.41 7.06 6.18
N ASN A 93 22.24 6.47 6.47
CA ASN A 93 22.06 5.02 6.54
C ASN A 93 22.05 4.41 5.14
N ASP A 94 23.10 3.70 4.77
CA ASP A 94 23.26 3.01 3.48
C ASP A 94 22.35 1.79 3.31
N LYS A 95 21.70 1.33 4.39
CA LYS A 95 20.70 0.27 4.37
C LYS A 95 19.26 0.80 4.35
N ASP A 96 19.07 2.11 4.24
CA ASP A 96 17.73 2.65 4.11
C ASP A 96 17.12 2.25 2.75
N PRO A 97 15.92 1.66 2.71
CA PRO A 97 15.33 1.14 1.48
C PRO A 97 15.02 2.24 0.46
N VAL A 98 14.76 3.48 0.88
CA VAL A 98 14.56 4.62 -0.03
C VAL A 98 15.90 5.01 -0.65
N ARG A 99 16.98 4.99 0.13
CA ARG A 99 18.33 5.23 -0.38
C ARG A 99 18.76 4.16 -1.38
N LEU A 100 18.59 2.88 -1.04
CA LEU A 100 18.92 1.77 -1.94
C LEU A 100 18.13 1.86 -3.25
N ASN A 101 16.84 2.21 -3.18
CA ASN A 101 15.99 2.44 -4.35
C ASN A 101 16.54 3.56 -5.24
N LEU A 102 16.92 4.69 -4.65
CA LEU A 102 17.45 5.84 -5.38
C LEU A 102 18.83 5.55 -5.98
N GLU A 103 19.70 4.81 -5.28
CA GLU A 103 21.00 4.35 -5.78
C GLU A 103 20.84 3.39 -6.98
N SER A 104 19.83 2.50 -6.97
CA SER A 104 19.52 1.65 -8.13
C SER A 104 19.10 2.45 -9.36
N ILE A 105 18.34 3.54 -9.19
CA ILE A 105 17.96 4.43 -10.31
C ILE A 105 19.15 5.28 -10.77
N ASP A 106 20.01 5.76 -9.86
CA ASP A 106 21.24 6.46 -10.21
C ASP A 106 22.19 5.57 -11.02
N GLU A 107 22.32 4.30 -10.65
CA GLU A 107 23.06 3.31 -11.41
C GLU A 107 22.45 3.14 -12.81
N LEU A 108 21.13 2.98 -12.93
CA LEU A 108 20.45 2.90 -14.23
C LEU A 108 20.69 4.16 -15.07
N ARG A 109 20.67 5.36 -14.49
CA ARG A 109 21.01 6.60 -15.22
C ARG A 109 22.45 6.56 -15.74
N ASN A 110 23.41 6.11 -14.91
CA ASN A 110 24.82 6.06 -15.27
C ASN A 110 25.13 4.98 -16.32
N THR A 111 24.34 3.92 -16.35
CA THR A 111 24.58 2.73 -17.17
C THR A 111 23.71 2.67 -18.43
N GLY A 112 22.46 3.11 -18.34
CA GLY A 112 21.43 3.11 -19.38
C GLY A 112 21.65 4.16 -20.47
N THR A 113 22.56 5.11 -20.27
CA THR A 113 22.95 6.08 -21.32
C THR A 113 23.57 5.44 -22.57
N HIS A 114 23.90 4.15 -22.55
CA HIS A 114 24.62 3.49 -23.64
C HIS A 114 23.83 2.42 -24.41
N PHE A 115 22.66 1.98 -23.91
CA PHE A 115 21.88 0.91 -24.53
C PHE A 115 20.37 1.11 -24.32
N VAL A 116 19.60 1.11 -25.40
CA VAL A 116 18.13 1.15 -25.35
C VAL A 116 17.61 -0.28 -25.27
N VAL A 117 17.15 -0.71 -24.09
CA VAL A 117 16.68 -2.09 -23.85
C VAL A 117 15.25 -2.06 -23.29
N GLU A 118 14.32 -2.70 -24.00
CA GLU A 118 12.90 -2.69 -23.67
C GLU A 118 12.62 -3.46 -22.37
N GLU A 119 13.41 -4.49 -22.11
CA GLU A 119 13.32 -5.40 -20.98
C GLU A 119 13.65 -4.74 -19.64
N TYR A 120 14.27 -3.56 -19.63
CA TYR A 120 14.44 -2.77 -18.41
C TYR A 120 13.11 -2.40 -17.76
N GLU A 121 12.04 -2.27 -18.54
CA GLU A 121 10.73 -1.95 -18.00
C GLU A 121 10.23 -3.01 -17.01
N ILE A 122 10.48 -4.29 -17.30
CA ILE A 122 10.05 -5.40 -16.45
C ILE A 122 10.84 -5.41 -15.14
N THR A 123 12.17 -5.25 -15.25
CA THR A 123 13.09 -5.25 -14.10
C THR A 123 12.91 -4.03 -13.21
N TYR A 124 12.88 -2.83 -13.80
CA TYR A 124 12.92 -1.56 -13.07
C TYR A 124 11.54 -0.96 -12.81
N GLY A 125 10.47 -1.42 -13.47
CA GLY A 125 9.11 -0.93 -13.25
C GLY A 125 8.73 -0.85 -11.76
N PRO A 126 8.96 -1.91 -10.96
CA PRO A 126 8.68 -1.90 -9.52
C PRO A 126 9.56 -0.94 -8.72
N ILE A 127 10.82 -0.76 -9.13
CA ILE A 127 11.78 0.17 -8.51
C ILE A 127 11.36 1.61 -8.79
N PHE A 128 10.99 1.94 -10.02
CA PHE A 128 10.46 3.27 -10.37
C PHE A 128 9.17 3.60 -9.62
N GLN A 129 8.26 2.64 -9.53
CA GLN A 129 7.00 2.85 -8.85
C GLN A 129 7.20 3.11 -7.34
N ALA A 130 8.13 2.40 -6.70
CA ALA A 130 8.54 2.71 -5.33
C ALA A 130 9.22 4.09 -5.23
N ASN A 131 10.07 4.44 -6.19
CA ASN A 131 10.75 5.74 -6.21
C ASN A 131 9.78 6.92 -6.30
N ILE A 132 8.75 6.81 -7.15
CA ILE A 132 7.70 7.81 -7.31
C ILE A 132 6.98 8.05 -5.99
N ARG A 133 6.61 6.97 -5.30
CA ARG A 133 5.98 7.05 -3.98
C ARG A 133 6.92 7.66 -2.94
N ASN A 134 8.17 7.22 -2.91
CA ASN A 134 9.17 7.75 -1.99
C ASN A 134 9.41 9.25 -2.21
N TYR A 135 9.41 9.71 -3.47
CA TYR A 135 9.59 11.12 -3.79
C TYR A 135 8.39 11.93 -3.31
N ASP A 136 7.16 11.49 -3.57
CA ASP A 136 5.96 12.15 -3.04
C ASP A 136 6.00 12.24 -1.50
N ASP A 137 6.28 11.11 -0.83
CA ASP A 137 6.39 11.06 0.63
C ASP A 137 7.47 12.04 1.14
N LYS A 138 8.66 12.07 0.52
CA LYS A 138 9.74 12.96 0.95
C LYS A 138 9.51 14.43 0.61
N LEU A 139 8.89 14.72 -0.53
CA LEU A 139 8.52 16.08 -0.90
C LEU A 139 7.52 16.67 0.11
N ARG A 140 6.56 15.86 0.55
CA ARG A 140 5.62 16.21 1.63
C ARG A 140 6.33 16.34 2.98
N ASP A 141 7.11 15.35 3.39
CA ASP A 141 7.79 15.34 4.70
C ASP A 141 8.79 16.49 4.86
N TRP A 142 9.59 16.77 3.84
CA TRP A 142 10.71 17.71 3.91
C TRP A 142 10.34 19.13 3.50
N HIS A 143 9.29 19.30 2.71
CA HIS A 143 8.94 20.61 2.14
C HIS A 143 7.47 20.99 2.32
N GLY A 144 6.62 20.11 2.83
CA GLY A 144 5.18 20.37 2.99
C GLY A 144 4.46 20.54 1.65
N ILE A 145 5.01 19.99 0.56
CA ILE A 145 4.46 20.13 -0.79
C ILE A 145 3.76 18.82 -1.17
N GLU A 146 2.48 18.91 -1.50
CA GLU A 146 1.69 17.82 -2.09
C GLU A 146 1.81 17.86 -3.62
N ILE A 147 2.45 16.87 -4.24
CA ILE A 147 2.57 16.83 -5.71
C ILE A 147 1.20 16.73 -6.39
N CYS A 148 0.22 16.16 -5.68
CA CYS A 148 -1.13 15.94 -6.16
C CYS A 148 -1.92 17.23 -6.41
N ASN A 149 -1.42 18.37 -5.91
CA ASN A 149 -1.94 19.69 -6.28
C ASN A 149 -1.61 20.07 -7.73
N ARG A 150 -0.64 19.40 -8.37
CA ARG A 150 -0.22 19.65 -9.76
C ARG A 150 -0.70 18.57 -10.73
N ILE A 151 -0.69 17.31 -10.32
CA ILE A 151 -1.14 16.18 -11.13
C ILE A 151 -2.07 15.28 -10.31
N PRO A 152 -3.13 14.69 -10.88
CA PRO A 152 -4.00 13.80 -10.12
C PRO A 152 -3.30 12.52 -9.62
N ASP A 153 -3.68 11.99 -8.46
CA ASP A 153 -3.07 10.81 -7.81
C ASP A 153 -2.93 9.60 -8.75
N ASN A 154 -3.92 9.38 -9.61
CA ASN A 154 -3.92 8.24 -10.53
C ASN A 154 -2.82 8.33 -11.60
N TYR A 155 -2.23 9.51 -11.83
CA TYR A 155 -1.10 9.68 -12.73
C TYR A 155 0.22 9.19 -12.11
N LEU A 156 0.31 9.04 -10.78
CA LEU A 156 1.50 8.50 -10.11
C LEU A 156 1.70 6.98 -10.34
N VAL A 157 0.74 6.32 -10.98
CA VAL A 157 0.83 4.89 -11.32
C VAL A 157 1.51 4.72 -12.68
N LEU A 158 2.53 3.86 -12.70
CA LEU A 158 3.23 3.50 -13.92
C LEU A 158 2.54 2.36 -14.67
N SER A 159 2.40 2.52 -15.98
CA SER A 159 1.90 1.50 -16.89
C SER A 159 3.05 0.59 -17.35
N VAL A 160 3.31 -0.45 -16.57
CA VAL A 160 4.38 -1.43 -16.81
C VAL A 160 3.83 -2.65 -17.55
N ASN A 161 4.45 -3.02 -18.67
CA ASN A 161 4.20 -4.30 -19.35
C ASN A 161 4.67 -5.47 -18.49
N ARG A 162 3.76 -6.40 -18.18
CA ARG A 162 4.07 -7.62 -17.46
C ARG A 162 4.23 -8.77 -18.44
N THR A 163 5.40 -8.86 -19.04
CA THR A 163 5.83 -10.06 -19.75
C THR A 163 6.99 -10.65 -18.96
N ASP A 164 7.01 -11.96 -18.78
CA ASP A 164 8.14 -12.59 -18.10
C ASP A 164 9.40 -12.46 -18.96
N LEU A 165 10.54 -12.18 -18.32
CA LEU A 165 11.84 -12.17 -18.99
C LEU A 165 12.32 -13.60 -19.19
N ASP A 166 12.25 -14.09 -20.43
CA ASP A 166 12.88 -15.35 -20.79
C ASP A 166 14.35 -15.13 -21.19
N GLY A 167 15.26 -15.81 -20.48
CA GLY A 167 16.69 -15.71 -20.71
C GLY A 167 17.14 -16.24 -22.07
N GLU A 168 16.40 -17.18 -22.67
CA GLU A 168 16.67 -17.65 -24.03
C GLU A 168 16.29 -16.58 -25.06
N THR A 169 15.12 -15.96 -24.90
CA THR A 169 14.67 -14.83 -25.72
C THR A 169 15.63 -13.64 -25.65
N LEU A 170 16.16 -13.30 -24.46
CA LEU A 170 17.15 -12.22 -24.30
C LEU A 170 18.46 -12.52 -25.05
N ARG A 171 18.97 -13.75 -24.94
CA ARG A 171 20.21 -14.17 -25.64
C ARG A 171 20.03 -14.27 -27.15
N ALA A 172 18.80 -14.49 -27.63
CA ALA A 172 18.48 -14.47 -29.05
C ALA A 172 18.35 -13.05 -29.62
N LYS A 173 17.90 -12.08 -28.80
CA LYS A 173 17.62 -10.69 -29.22
C LYS A 173 18.85 -9.77 -29.14
N TYR A 174 19.76 -10.01 -28.19
CA TYR A 174 20.88 -9.12 -27.89
C TYR A 174 22.24 -9.82 -28.00
N THR A 175 23.33 -9.02 -28.08
CA THR A 175 24.67 -9.58 -28.01
C THR A 175 24.93 -10.26 -26.66
N PRO A 176 25.85 -11.24 -26.59
CA PRO A 176 26.14 -11.94 -25.34
C PRO A 176 26.45 -11.01 -24.17
N GLU A 177 27.19 -9.92 -24.43
CA GLU A 177 27.60 -8.95 -23.41
C GLU A 177 26.40 -8.20 -22.83
N VAL A 178 25.46 -7.77 -23.70
CA VAL A 178 24.24 -7.07 -23.28
C VAL A 178 23.31 -8.02 -22.54
N ALA A 179 23.11 -9.23 -23.05
CA ALA A 179 22.26 -10.24 -22.41
C ALA A 179 22.78 -10.64 -21.02
N GLU A 180 24.08 -10.91 -20.88
CA GLU A 180 24.70 -11.26 -19.59
C GLU A 180 24.59 -10.10 -18.58
N ARG A 181 24.77 -8.87 -19.05
CA ARG A 181 24.58 -7.68 -18.20
C ARG A 181 23.15 -7.57 -17.69
N LEU A 182 22.15 -7.72 -18.56
CA LEU A 182 20.73 -7.67 -18.20
C LEU A 182 20.39 -8.73 -17.15
N LEU A 183 20.82 -9.97 -17.36
CA LEU A 183 20.61 -11.07 -16.42
C LEU A 183 21.28 -10.80 -15.06
N ARG A 184 22.49 -10.21 -15.04
CA ARG A 184 23.18 -9.83 -13.79
C ARG A 184 22.44 -8.74 -13.04
N MET A 185 21.99 -7.69 -13.73
CA MET A 185 21.22 -6.60 -13.11
C MET A 185 19.90 -7.11 -12.53
N GLN A 186 19.18 -7.94 -13.29
CA GLN A 186 17.96 -8.60 -12.83
C GLN A 186 18.22 -9.39 -11.53
N THR A 187 19.23 -10.25 -11.55
CA THR A 187 19.61 -11.06 -10.38
C THR A 187 19.93 -10.18 -9.16
N SER A 188 20.65 -9.08 -9.36
CA SER A 188 20.99 -8.13 -8.28
C SER A 188 19.75 -7.47 -7.67
N ILE A 189 18.81 -7.03 -8.53
CA ILE A 189 17.57 -6.38 -8.10
C ILE A 189 16.64 -7.37 -7.39
N ASP A 190 16.55 -8.61 -7.89
CA ASP A 190 15.77 -9.68 -7.25
C ASP A 190 16.30 -10.02 -5.87
N GLN A 191 17.61 -10.22 -5.75
CA GLN A 191 18.27 -10.47 -4.46
C GLN A 191 18.04 -9.32 -3.46
N THR A 192 18.13 -8.08 -3.91
CA THR A 192 17.90 -6.91 -3.04
C THR A 192 16.42 -6.81 -2.65
N THR A 193 15.51 -7.08 -3.59
CA THR A 193 14.06 -7.10 -3.34
C THR A 193 13.68 -8.16 -2.31
N GLU A 194 14.23 -9.37 -2.42
CA GLU A 194 14.00 -10.46 -1.47
C GLU A 194 14.55 -10.13 -0.08
N LYS A 195 15.77 -9.58 -0.02
CA LYS A 195 16.45 -9.24 1.24
C LYS A 195 15.76 -8.13 2.01
N GLU A 196 15.37 -7.06 1.32
CA GLU A 196 14.73 -5.90 1.96
C GLU A 196 13.25 -6.19 2.29
N SER A 197 12.56 -6.94 1.43
CA SER A 197 11.12 -7.24 1.54
C SER A 197 10.28 -5.99 1.87
N ASN A 198 10.67 -4.83 1.32
CA ASN A 198 10.13 -3.53 1.69
C ASN A 198 9.58 -2.79 0.46
N THR A 199 8.32 -2.35 0.57
CA THR A 199 7.64 -1.58 -0.48
C THR A 199 8.30 -0.24 -0.82
N LYS A 200 9.19 0.27 0.05
CA LYS A 200 10.01 1.46 -0.22
C LYS A 200 11.18 1.17 -1.17
N TYR A 201 11.62 -0.08 -1.27
CA TYR A 201 12.65 -0.47 -2.23
C TYR A 201 12.03 -0.83 -3.59
N SER A 202 10.99 -1.65 -3.58
CA SER A 202 10.33 -2.18 -4.79
C SER A 202 8.83 -2.34 -4.54
N ALA A 203 7.97 -1.85 -5.44
CA ALA A 203 6.52 -1.90 -5.28
C ALA A 203 5.80 -2.22 -6.59
N TYR A 204 4.86 -3.16 -6.52
CA TYR A 204 3.95 -3.44 -7.63
C TYR A 204 2.60 -2.78 -7.38
N PHE A 205 2.16 -1.94 -8.32
CA PHE A 205 0.78 -1.51 -8.37
C PHE A 205 0.00 -2.45 -9.29
N ARG A 206 -1.15 -2.91 -8.80
CA ARG A 206 -2.07 -3.76 -9.54
C ARG A 206 -3.40 -3.04 -9.63
N THR A 207 -3.75 -2.61 -10.84
CA THR A 207 -5.09 -2.10 -11.11
C THR A 207 -6.01 -3.27 -11.37
N GLU A 208 -7.00 -3.45 -10.50
CA GLU A 208 -8.09 -4.41 -10.70
C GLU A 208 -9.38 -3.64 -11.01
N PHE A 209 -10.10 -4.07 -12.05
CA PHE A 209 -11.47 -3.60 -12.25
C PHE A 209 -12.38 -4.28 -11.24
N VAL A 210 -13.31 -3.51 -10.67
CA VAL A 210 -14.22 -3.99 -9.63
C VAL A 210 -15.66 -3.64 -9.97
N LEU A 211 -16.56 -4.61 -9.80
CA LEU A 211 -18.00 -4.40 -9.92
C LEU A 211 -18.51 -3.81 -8.59
N SER A 212 -18.99 -2.57 -8.64
CA SER A 212 -19.62 -1.89 -7.50
C SER A 212 -21.10 -1.65 -7.78
N LYS A 213 -21.95 -1.74 -6.75
CA LYS A 213 -23.37 -1.38 -6.81
C LYS A 213 -23.64 0.12 -6.62
N LYS A 214 -22.58 0.92 -6.42
CA LYS A 214 -22.68 2.39 -6.29
C LYS A 214 -22.67 3.03 -7.67
N ASN A 215 -23.38 4.15 -7.83
CA ASN A 215 -23.51 4.87 -9.11
C ASN A 215 -22.30 5.75 -9.45
N ASP A 216 -21.14 5.52 -8.82
CA ASP A 216 -19.98 6.41 -8.88
C ASP A 216 -18.90 5.90 -9.87
N GLY A 217 -19.23 4.91 -10.71
CA GLY A 217 -18.29 4.26 -11.63
C GLY A 217 -18.79 4.18 -13.08
N ILE A 218 -18.03 3.49 -13.94
CA ILE A 218 -18.41 3.24 -15.33
C ILE A 218 -19.57 2.25 -15.35
N ALA A 219 -20.73 2.67 -15.88
CA ALA A 219 -21.88 1.80 -16.04
C ALA A 219 -21.58 0.71 -17.07
N ILE A 220 -21.62 -0.55 -16.64
CA ILE A 220 -21.44 -1.71 -17.50
C ILE A 220 -22.70 -2.56 -17.51
N HIS A 221 -23.10 -3.01 -18.69
CA HIS A 221 -24.17 -3.97 -18.88
C HIS A 221 -23.56 -5.36 -19.06
N VAL A 222 -24.06 -6.35 -18.33
CA VAL A 222 -23.63 -7.75 -18.48
C VAL A 222 -24.49 -8.38 -19.58
N ASP A 223 -23.87 -8.69 -20.71
CA ASP A 223 -24.50 -9.44 -21.80
C ASP A 223 -23.88 -10.85 -21.87
N ASN A 224 -24.71 -11.87 -21.66
CA ASN A 224 -24.28 -13.27 -21.69
C ASN A 224 -24.09 -13.80 -23.13
N ASN A 225 -24.48 -13.04 -24.15
CA ASN A 225 -24.37 -13.41 -25.56
C ASN A 225 -23.26 -12.64 -26.29
N ALA A 226 -22.41 -11.90 -25.57
CA ALA A 226 -21.34 -11.13 -26.19
C ALA A 226 -20.22 -12.05 -26.73
N ASP A 227 -19.74 -11.78 -27.95
CA ASP A 227 -18.61 -12.52 -28.56
C ASP A 227 -17.28 -12.30 -27.81
N VAL A 228 -17.18 -11.22 -27.02
CA VAL A 228 -15.97 -10.86 -26.25
C VAL A 228 -16.23 -11.03 -24.76
N ASN A 229 -15.61 -12.07 -24.18
CA ASN A 229 -15.69 -12.36 -22.75
C ASN A 229 -14.66 -11.53 -21.96
N ALA A 230 -15.11 -10.84 -20.90
CA ALA A 230 -14.21 -10.19 -19.95
C ALA A 230 -13.65 -11.21 -18.93
N ARG A 231 -12.38 -11.06 -18.54
CA ARG A 231 -11.78 -11.83 -17.43
C ARG A 231 -12.48 -11.44 -16.11
N ILE A 232 -12.61 -12.39 -15.18
CA ILE A 232 -13.33 -12.24 -13.89
C ILE A 232 -13.08 -10.86 -13.25
N ILE A 233 -14.12 -10.01 -13.22
CA ILE A 233 -14.12 -8.73 -12.54
C ILE A 233 -14.43 -8.99 -11.07
N LYS A 234 -13.51 -8.66 -10.16
CA LYS A 234 -13.65 -8.99 -8.74
C LYS A 234 -14.66 -8.05 -8.08
N GLN A 235 -15.67 -8.58 -7.41
CA GLN A 235 -16.60 -7.76 -6.64
C GLN A 235 -15.92 -7.32 -5.33
N VAL A 236 -15.73 -6.01 -5.12
CA VAL A 236 -15.27 -5.48 -3.82
C VAL A 236 -16.41 -5.60 -2.84
N VAL A 237 -16.28 -6.52 -1.89
CA VAL A 237 -17.18 -6.65 -0.76
C VAL A 237 -16.49 -5.99 0.43
N ASP A 238 -16.94 -4.80 0.81
CA ASP A 238 -16.51 -4.15 2.05
C ASP A 238 -16.86 -5.08 3.24
N PRO A 239 -15.88 -5.55 4.04
CA PRO A 239 -16.15 -6.42 5.18
C PRO A 239 -17.16 -5.81 6.16
N THR A 240 -17.16 -4.48 6.32
CA THR A 240 -18.11 -3.79 7.20
C THR A 240 -19.54 -3.77 6.66
N SER A 241 -19.71 -3.92 5.34
CA SER A 241 -21.04 -4.09 4.73
C SER A 241 -21.65 -5.47 5.04
N ARG A 242 -20.82 -6.51 5.15
CA ARG A 242 -21.24 -7.90 5.45
C ARG A 242 -21.28 -8.20 6.95
N TYR A 243 -20.43 -7.54 7.74
CA TYR A 243 -20.30 -7.72 9.19
C TYR A 243 -20.38 -6.37 9.93
N PRO A 244 -21.56 -5.73 10.00
CA PRO A 244 -21.69 -4.34 10.48
C PRO A 244 -21.53 -4.17 11.99
N TYR A 245 -21.44 -5.24 12.79
CA TYR A 245 -21.59 -5.14 14.25
C TYR A 245 -20.35 -5.55 15.03
N ARG A 246 -19.89 -4.68 15.94
CA ARG A 246 -19.02 -5.08 17.04
C ARG A 246 -19.82 -5.81 18.13
N THR A 247 -19.15 -6.57 19.00
CA THR A 247 -19.79 -7.38 20.06
C THR A 247 -20.85 -6.64 20.86
N LYS A 248 -20.57 -5.38 21.26
CA LYS A 248 -21.51 -4.55 22.02
C LYS A 248 -22.82 -4.35 21.25
N LYS A 249 -22.72 -4.03 19.95
CA LYS A 249 -23.88 -3.79 19.10
C LYS A 249 -24.67 -5.06 18.83
N LEU A 250 -23.98 -6.18 18.62
CA LEU A 250 -24.61 -7.49 18.48
C LEU A 250 -25.45 -7.84 19.72
N ILE A 251 -24.92 -7.65 20.92
CA ILE A 251 -25.64 -7.93 22.18
C ILE A 251 -26.89 -7.04 22.32
N GLU A 252 -26.79 -5.75 21.97
CA GLU A 252 -27.94 -4.84 21.94
C GLU A 252 -29.04 -5.34 20.99
N LEU A 253 -28.66 -5.79 19.80
CA LEU A 253 -29.59 -6.28 18.78
C LEU A 253 -30.24 -7.60 19.19
N VAL A 254 -29.50 -8.53 19.80
CA VAL A 254 -30.06 -9.79 20.33
C VAL A 254 -31.14 -9.48 21.38
N ASN A 255 -30.84 -8.66 22.39
CA ASN A 255 -31.82 -8.28 23.41
C ASN A 255 -33.05 -7.57 22.82
N ARG A 256 -32.84 -6.66 21.86
CA ARG A 256 -33.93 -5.96 21.17
C ARG A 256 -34.83 -6.95 20.42
N ASN A 257 -34.25 -7.92 19.73
CA ASN A 257 -34.98 -8.94 18.98
C ASN A 257 -35.75 -9.90 19.89
N LEU A 258 -35.15 -10.33 21.01
CA LEU A 258 -35.85 -11.16 22.00
C LEU A 258 -37.06 -10.44 22.59
N LYS A 259 -36.91 -9.16 22.95
CA LYS A 259 -38.02 -8.32 23.44
C LYS A 259 -39.11 -8.17 22.37
N ARG A 260 -38.73 -7.91 21.11
CA ARG A 260 -39.67 -7.80 19.98
C ARG A 260 -40.47 -9.09 19.75
N ARG A 261 -39.85 -10.25 19.97
CA ARG A 261 -40.48 -11.57 19.84
C ARG A 261 -41.17 -12.04 21.14
N SER A 262 -41.22 -11.21 22.18
CA SER A 262 -41.78 -11.56 23.49
C SER A 262 -41.15 -12.83 24.11
N VAL A 263 -39.88 -13.09 23.81
CA VAL A 263 -39.14 -14.23 24.37
C VAL A 263 -38.56 -13.82 25.72
N SER A 264 -39.05 -14.45 26.80
CA SER A 264 -38.54 -14.24 28.16
C SER A 264 -37.28 -15.07 28.36
N PHE A 265 -36.11 -14.44 28.23
CA PHE A 265 -34.82 -15.09 28.42
C PHE A 265 -34.57 -15.31 29.92
N VAL A 266 -34.50 -16.58 30.34
CA VAL A 266 -34.32 -16.94 31.75
C VAL A 266 -32.86 -17.35 31.97
N TYR A 267 -32.25 -16.82 33.03
CA TYR A 267 -30.93 -17.26 33.47
C TYR A 267 -30.88 -17.33 34.99
N ARG A 268 -30.62 -18.54 35.50
CA ARG A 268 -30.73 -18.87 36.94
C ARG A 268 -32.14 -18.52 37.44
N ASP A 269 -32.25 -17.74 38.51
CA ASP A 269 -33.53 -17.38 39.12
C ASP A 269 -34.18 -16.14 38.48
N ASP A 270 -33.49 -15.48 37.53
CA ASP A 270 -34.01 -14.31 36.81
C ASP A 270 -34.76 -14.73 35.55
N ARG A 271 -36.09 -14.58 35.58
CA ARG A 271 -37.00 -14.92 34.47
C ARG A 271 -36.98 -13.91 33.32
N ASN A 272 -36.34 -12.76 33.49
CA ASN A 272 -36.22 -11.70 32.48
C ASN A 272 -34.78 -11.19 32.38
N ALA A 273 -33.83 -12.11 32.42
CA ALA A 273 -32.42 -11.79 32.34
C ALA A 273 -32.08 -11.06 31.02
N LYS A 274 -31.00 -10.27 31.05
CA LYS A 274 -30.45 -9.66 29.83
C LYS A 274 -29.36 -10.54 29.23
N PHE A 275 -29.42 -10.74 27.92
CA PHE A 275 -28.33 -11.34 27.17
C PHE A 275 -27.09 -10.45 27.27
N ASN A 276 -25.92 -11.03 27.57
CA ASN A 276 -24.70 -10.28 27.85
C ASN A 276 -23.46 -10.95 27.22
N LYS A 277 -22.28 -10.39 27.46
CA LYS A 277 -21.01 -10.87 26.88
C LYS A 277 -20.68 -12.30 27.30
N TYR A 278 -21.02 -12.70 28.52
CA TYR A 278 -20.83 -14.07 29.00
C TYR A 278 -21.69 -15.06 28.20
N HIS A 279 -22.99 -14.78 28.07
CA HIS A 279 -23.89 -15.62 27.26
C HIS A 279 -23.40 -15.72 25.81
N PHE A 280 -22.98 -14.61 25.22
CA PHE A 280 -22.40 -14.59 23.88
C PHE A 280 -21.14 -15.45 23.75
N SER A 281 -20.23 -15.43 24.74
CA SER A 281 -19.03 -16.28 24.69
C SER A 281 -19.34 -17.78 24.67
N LEU A 282 -20.43 -18.21 25.32
CA LEU A 282 -20.87 -19.61 25.27
C LEU A 282 -21.33 -19.99 23.86
N PHE A 283 -22.09 -19.12 23.17
CA PHE A 283 -22.47 -19.33 21.77
C PHE A 283 -21.25 -19.39 20.86
N VAL A 284 -20.30 -18.47 21.03
CA VAL A 284 -19.06 -18.45 20.23
C VAL A 284 -18.28 -19.75 20.41
N GLY A 285 -18.14 -20.26 21.64
CA GLY A 285 -17.40 -21.48 21.92
C GLY A 285 -18.10 -22.77 21.48
N CYS A 286 -19.42 -22.87 21.66
CA CYS A 286 -20.19 -24.09 21.37
C CYS A 286 -20.51 -24.31 19.89
N TYR A 287 -20.50 -23.24 19.10
CA TYR A 287 -20.81 -23.26 17.67
C TYR A 287 -19.61 -22.82 16.82
N ASP A 288 -18.43 -22.67 17.42
CA ASP A 288 -17.19 -22.21 16.79
C ASP A 288 -17.41 -21.01 15.86
N MET A 289 -18.23 -20.03 16.30
CA MET A 289 -18.70 -18.92 15.44
C MET A 289 -17.55 -18.06 14.87
N LYS A 290 -16.37 -18.13 15.51
CA LYS A 290 -15.15 -17.45 15.06
C LYS A 290 -14.46 -18.09 13.86
N GLN A 291 -14.81 -19.33 13.53
CA GLN A 291 -14.30 -20.09 12.39
C GLN A 291 -15.30 -20.16 11.22
N ASP A 292 -16.45 -19.51 11.36
CA ASP A 292 -17.52 -19.55 10.38
C ASP A 292 -17.79 -18.17 9.79
N GLU A 293 -17.48 -18.01 8.51
CA GLU A 293 -17.69 -16.80 7.71
C GLU A 293 -19.17 -16.42 7.55
N ARG A 294 -20.12 -17.23 8.01
CA ARG A 294 -21.52 -16.82 8.09
C ARG A 294 -21.74 -15.83 9.23
N TYR A 295 -20.92 -15.89 10.28
CA TYR A 295 -21.18 -15.21 11.55
C TYR A 295 -20.23 -14.07 11.86
N CYS A 296 -18.94 -14.16 11.50
CA CYS A 296 -17.99 -13.12 11.85
C CYS A 296 -16.83 -12.97 10.86
N HIS A 297 -16.06 -11.91 11.06
CA HIS A 297 -14.81 -11.63 10.37
C HIS A 297 -13.81 -10.99 11.35
N ASP A 298 -12.53 -11.33 11.21
CA ASP A 298 -11.46 -10.80 12.05
C ASP A 298 -10.78 -9.61 11.35
N LEU A 299 -10.80 -8.45 11.98
CA LEU A 299 -10.19 -7.20 11.47
C LEU A 299 -8.75 -7.01 11.92
N SER A 300 -8.22 -7.88 12.79
CA SER A 300 -6.85 -7.70 13.29
C SER A 300 -5.82 -7.92 12.18
N LEU A 301 -4.77 -7.11 12.18
CA LEU A 301 -3.64 -7.26 11.27
C LEU A 301 -2.87 -8.55 11.55
N SER A 302 -2.13 -9.06 10.56
CA SER A 302 -1.37 -10.32 10.69
C SER A 302 -0.34 -10.33 11.83
N GLU A 303 0.13 -9.16 12.26
CA GLU A 303 1.01 -9.02 13.44
C GLU A 303 0.24 -9.10 14.76
N GLU A 304 -0.97 -8.56 14.82
CA GLU A 304 -1.86 -8.61 15.99
C GLU A 304 -2.39 -10.03 16.23
N GLN A 305 -2.72 -10.74 15.14
CA GLN A 305 -3.11 -12.16 15.18
C GLN A 305 -2.02 -13.05 15.78
N ARG A 306 -0.76 -12.82 15.38
CA ARG A 306 0.41 -13.55 15.94
C ARG A 306 0.63 -13.29 17.43
N LYS A 307 0.23 -12.10 17.91
CA LYS A 307 0.27 -11.71 19.33
C LYS A 307 -1.00 -12.11 20.10
N GLY A 308 -1.95 -12.81 19.46
CA GLY A 308 -3.22 -13.24 20.06
C GLY A 308 -4.25 -12.12 20.29
N SER A 309 -4.02 -10.94 19.70
CA SER A 309 -4.94 -9.80 19.76
C SER A 309 -5.85 -9.80 18.53
N HIS A 310 -7.10 -10.24 18.71
CA HIS A 310 -8.08 -10.37 17.63
C HIS A 310 -9.21 -9.33 17.76
N SER A 311 -9.66 -8.78 16.63
CA SER A 311 -10.75 -7.79 16.59
C SER A 311 -11.88 -8.27 15.67
N TYR A 312 -12.83 -9.00 16.25
CA TYR A 312 -13.95 -9.54 15.49
C TYR A 312 -15.11 -8.55 15.29
N ILE A 313 -15.68 -8.59 14.09
CA ILE A 313 -16.97 -8.00 13.71
C ILE A 313 -17.94 -9.11 13.28
N TYR A 314 -19.24 -8.86 13.39
CA TYR A 314 -20.29 -9.88 13.28
C TYR A 314 -21.39 -9.47 12.29
N SER A 315 -21.98 -10.48 11.65
CA SER A 315 -23.06 -10.32 10.67
C SER A 315 -24.45 -10.26 11.33
N GLU A 316 -25.47 -9.83 10.57
CA GLU A 316 -26.87 -9.96 10.98
C GLU A 316 -27.27 -11.44 11.17
N LYS A 317 -26.69 -12.35 10.38
CA LYS A 317 -26.95 -13.80 10.53
C LYS A 317 -26.54 -14.31 11.91
N ALA A 318 -25.45 -13.78 12.50
CA ALA A 318 -25.06 -14.13 13.87
C ALA A 318 -26.12 -13.70 14.89
N VAL A 319 -26.72 -12.51 14.73
CA VAL A 319 -27.80 -12.02 15.59
C VAL A 319 -29.02 -12.94 15.47
N THR A 320 -29.48 -13.20 14.25
CA THR A 320 -30.66 -14.03 13.99
C THR A 320 -30.48 -15.44 14.54
N PHE A 321 -29.31 -16.06 14.30
CA PHE A 321 -29.00 -17.38 14.82
C PHE A 321 -29.11 -17.47 16.35
N ILE A 322 -28.48 -16.53 17.07
CA ILE A 322 -28.53 -16.52 18.54
C ILE A 322 -29.96 -16.34 19.04
N VAL A 323 -30.73 -15.44 18.43
CA VAL A 323 -32.13 -15.18 18.80
C VAL A 323 -32.98 -16.43 18.57
N ASP A 324 -32.80 -17.10 17.43
CA ASP A 324 -33.55 -18.31 17.07
C ASP A 324 -33.22 -19.47 18.01
N GLU A 325 -31.94 -19.67 18.37
CA GLU A 325 -31.54 -20.71 19.32
C GLU A 325 -32.06 -20.43 20.73
N ILE A 326 -32.07 -19.17 21.18
CA ILE A 326 -32.67 -18.81 22.48
C ILE A 326 -34.19 -19.03 22.45
N ALA A 327 -34.87 -18.68 21.35
CA ALA A 327 -36.31 -18.83 21.24
C ALA A 327 -36.78 -20.30 21.30
N LYS A 328 -35.93 -21.25 20.86
CA LYS A 328 -36.22 -22.69 20.95
C LYS A 328 -36.21 -23.22 22.39
N ASP A 329 -35.38 -22.67 23.26
CA ASP A 329 -35.29 -23.08 24.66
C ASP A 329 -34.89 -21.92 25.58
N PRO A 330 -35.81 -20.97 25.86
CA PRO A 330 -35.50 -19.75 26.60
C PRO A 330 -35.07 -19.98 28.05
N GLN A 331 -35.37 -21.16 28.60
CA GLN A 331 -35.12 -21.52 29.99
C GLN A 331 -33.80 -22.24 30.22
N HIS A 332 -33.42 -23.17 29.32
CA HIS A 332 -32.30 -24.06 29.59
C HIS A 332 -31.14 -23.92 28.59
N ILE A 333 -31.26 -23.08 27.56
CA ILE A 333 -30.23 -22.93 26.52
C ILE A 333 -28.84 -22.63 27.09
N ILE A 334 -28.73 -21.72 28.06
CA ILE A 334 -27.43 -21.35 28.65
C ILE A 334 -26.83 -22.50 29.45
N GLN A 335 -27.65 -23.25 30.19
CA GLN A 335 -27.17 -24.41 30.95
C GLN A 335 -26.70 -25.52 30.00
N LYS A 336 -27.46 -25.78 28.92
CA LYS A 336 -27.08 -26.74 27.86
C LYS A 336 -25.77 -26.36 27.20
N LEU A 337 -25.57 -25.08 26.85
CA LEU A 337 -24.32 -24.61 26.27
C LEU A 337 -23.15 -24.74 27.26
N ARG A 338 -23.34 -24.43 28.54
CA ARG A 338 -22.31 -24.62 29.57
C ARG A 338 -21.89 -26.08 29.71
N ASP A 339 -22.86 -27.00 29.73
CA ASP A 339 -22.58 -28.42 29.89
C ASP A 339 -21.92 -29.01 28.63
N LYS A 340 -22.29 -28.50 27.45
CA LYS A 340 -21.61 -28.82 26.19
C LYS A 340 -20.16 -28.34 26.19
N MET A 341 -19.86 -27.13 26.65
CA MET A 341 -18.48 -26.63 26.79
C MET A 341 -17.64 -27.53 27.71
N LYS A 342 -18.18 -27.89 28.88
CA LYS A 342 -17.51 -28.80 29.83
C LYS A 342 -17.19 -30.17 29.21
N ARG A 343 -18.11 -30.72 28.40
CA ARG A 343 -17.89 -31.98 27.67
C ARG A 343 -16.84 -31.87 26.56
N MET A 344 -16.69 -30.68 25.97
CA MET A 344 -15.70 -30.39 24.92
C MET A 344 -14.30 -30.07 25.48
N GLY A 345 -14.12 -30.06 26.81
CA GLY A 345 -12.85 -29.70 27.45
C GLY A 345 -12.44 -28.24 27.22
N LYS A 346 -13.40 -27.36 26.92
CA LYS A 346 -13.20 -25.93 26.66
C LYS A 346 -13.82 -25.05 27.75
#